data_AF-A0A3A9EC20-F1
#
_entry.id   AF-A0A3A9EC20-F1
#
_cell.length_a   1.000
_cell.length_b   1.000
_cell.length_c   1.000
_cell.angle_alpha   90.00
_cell.angle_beta   90.00
_cell.angle_gamma   90.00
#
_symmetry.space_group_name_H-M   'P 1'
#
loop_
_entity.id
_entity.type
_entity.pdbx_description
1 polymer ?
#
loop_
_entity_poly.entity_id
_entity_poly.type
_entity_poly.pdbx_seq_one_letter_code
_entity_poly.pdbx_strand_id
1 'polypeptide(L)' 'MEQMLQVGILSSTHGLKGEVKVFPTTDDLKRFSKLKTVFLEWEENYIELEITGVKYLKKFV' A
#
# COMPACT_ATOMS: atom_id res chain seq x y z
N MET A 1 0.74 -20.16 10.75
CA MET A 1 -0.18 -19.43 9.85
C MET A 1 0.05 -17.97 10.13
N GLU A 2 0.70 -17.24 9.22
CA GLU A 2 0.84 -15.79 9.34
C GLU A 2 -0.54 -15.17 9.09
N GLN A 3 -1.02 -14.35 10.04
CA GLN A 3 -2.37 -13.76 9.99
C GLN A 3 -2.49 -12.59 9.02
N MET A 4 -1.37 -12.13 8.46
CA MET A 4 -1.30 -10.97 7.58
C MET A 4 -0.67 -11.38 6.26
N LEU A 5 -1.22 -10.87 5.15
CA LEU A 5 -0.69 -11.09 3.81
C LEU A 5 -0.06 -9.80 3.32
N GLN A 6 1.20 -9.88 2.89
CA GLN A 6 1.90 -8.73 2.33
C GLN A 6 1.28 -8.35 0.97
N VAL A 7 0.55 -7.24 0.96
CA VAL A 7 -0.15 -6.75 -0.25
C VAL A 7 0.70 -5.83 -1.13
N GLY A 8 1.78 -5.25 -0.57
CA GLY A 8 2.69 -4.40 -1.31
C GLY A 8 3.85 -3.89 -0.47
N ILE A 9 4.80 -3.26 -1.15
CA ILE A 9 6.00 -2.66 -0.56
C ILE A 9 6.01 -1.16 -0.83
N LEU A 10 6.37 -0.35 0.15
CA LEU A 10 6.59 1.08 -0.03
C LEU A 10 7.86 1.28 -0.87
N SER A 11 7.71 1.83 -2.08
CA SER A 11 8.83 2.07 -2.98
C SER A 11 9.44 3.45 -2.77
N SER A 12 8.61 4.48 -2.62
CA SER A 12 9.06 5.85 -2.39
C SER A 12 7.98 6.67 -1.71
N THR A 13 8.38 7.69 -0.96
CA THR A 13 7.45 8.75 -0.57
C THR A 13 7.02 9.52 -1.82
N HIS A 14 5.77 9.98 -1.87
CA HIS A 14 5.23 10.74 -3.00
C HIS A 14 4.56 12.04 -2.54
N GLY A 15 4.85 13.14 -3.22
CA GLY A 15 4.15 14.40 -3.03
C GLY A 15 4.45 15.14 -1.72
N LEU A 16 3.93 16.38 -1.64
CA LEU A 16 4.01 17.25 -0.45
C LEU A 16 2.96 16.90 0.62
N LYS A 17 1.95 16.09 0.27
CA LYS A 17 0.78 15.80 1.13
C LYS A 17 0.89 14.47 1.89
N GLY A 18 2.07 13.84 1.90
CA GLY A 18 2.28 12.55 2.56
C GLY A 18 1.71 11.36 1.79
N GLU A 19 1.58 11.47 0.46
CA GLU A 19 1.24 10.31 -0.35
C GLU A 19 2.44 9.35 -0.41
N VAL A 20 2.18 8.08 -0.69
CA VAL A 20 3.23 7.08 -0.80
C VAL A 20 3.04 6.26 -2.06
N LYS A 21 4.15 5.94 -2.70
CA LYS A 21 4.15 5.05 -3.85
C LYS A 21 4.34 3.63 -3.36
N VAL A 22 3.32 2.81 -3.57
CA VAL A 22 3.32 1.38 -3.22
C VAL A 22 3.56 0.58 -4.49
N PHE A 23 4.47 -0.40 -4.43
CA PHE A 23 4.60 -1.45 -5.42
C PHE A 23 3.70 -2.64 -5.00
N PRO A 24 2.67 -2.98 -5.77
CA PRO A 24 1.80 -4.10 -5.44
C PRO A 24 2.55 -5.42 -5.66
N THR A 25 2.59 -6.28 -4.65
CA THR A 25 3.13 -7.64 -4.74
C THR A 25 2.05 -8.67 -5.06
N THR A 26 0.79 -8.24 -5.13
CA THR A 26 -0.37 -9.07 -5.46
C THR A 26 -0.71 -9.01 -6.95
N ASP A 27 -1.25 -10.10 -7.50
CA ASP A 27 -1.73 -10.15 -8.89
C ASP A 27 -2.87 -9.15 -9.20
N ASP A 28 -3.71 -8.81 -8.21
CA ASP A 28 -4.79 -7.84 -8.38
C ASP A 28 -4.31 -6.42 -8.02
N LEU A 29 -3.92 -5.63 -9.02
CA LEU A 29 -3.57 -4.22 -8.86
C LEU A 29 -4.69 -3.40 -8.19
N LYS A 30 -5.97 -3.78 -8.39
CA LYS A 30 -7.12 -3.08 -7.81
C LYS A 30 -7.41 -3.48 -6.36
N ARG A 31 -6.60 -4.36 -5.75
CA ARG A 31 -6.76 -4.80 -4.36
C ARG A 31 -6.84 -3.64 -3.38
N PHE A 32 -5.95 -2.65 -3.52
CA PHE A 32 -5.92 -1.46 -2.66
C PHE A 32 -7.19 -0.60 -2.73
N SER A 33 -7.97 -0.68 -3.81
CA SER A 33 -9.26 0.02 -3.89
C SER A 33 -10.39 -0.71 -3.16
N LYS A 34 -10.23 -2.01 -2.89
CA LYS A 34 -11.21 -2.83 -2.15
C LYS A 34 -10.94 -2.83 -0.65
N LEU A 35 -9.68 -2.65 -0.26
CA LEU A 35 -9.25 -2.56 1.13
C LEU A 35 -9.57 -1.17 1.68
N LYS A 36 -10.20 -1.10 2.86
CA LYS A 36 -10.39 0.16 3.60
C LYS A 36 -9.21 0.45 4.51
N THR A 37 -8.69 -0.58 5.15
CA THR A 37 -7.65 -0.47 6.18
C THR A 37 -6.48 -1.36 5.81
N VAL A 38 -5.26 -0.88 6.09
CA VAL A 38 -4.01 -1.60 5.91
C VAL A 38 -3.13 -1.42 7.13
N PHE A 39 -2.23 -2.38 7.36
CA PHE A 39 -1.25 -2.30 8.42
C PHE A 39 0.12 -1.99 7.80
N LEU A 40 0.74 -0.91 8.27
CA LEU A 40 2.12 -0.59 7.96
C LEU A 40 3.00 -1.25 9.01
N GLU A 41 3.85 -2.16 8.58
CA GLU A 41 4.94 -2.68 9.39
C GLU A 41 6.05 -1.62 9.50
N TRP A 42 6.29 -1.14 10.71
CA TRP A 42 7.34 -0.18 11.01
C TRP A 42 8.10 -0.63 12.25
N GLU A 43 9.40 -0.91 12.07
CA GLU A 43 10.26 -1.54 13.09
C GLU A 43 9.68 -2.88 13.57
N GLU A 44 9.04 -2.90 14.73
CA GLU A 44 8.38 -4.07 15.32
C GLU A 44 6.89 -3.81 15.61
N ASN A 45 6.32 -2.74 15.04
CA ASN A 45 4.95 -2.34 15.24
C ASN A 45 4.15 -2.37 13.94
N TYR A 46 2.87 -2.73 14.05
CA TYR A 46 1.90 -2.57 12.98
C TYR A 46 1.06 -1.32 13.24
N ILE A 47 1.19 -0.33 12.36
CA ILE A 47 0.40 0.90 12.41
C ILE A 47 -0.82 0.71 11.50
N GLU A 48 -2.02 0.79 12.08
CA GLU A 48 -3.26 0.77 11.32
C GLU A 48 -3.43 2.08 10.55
N LEU A 49 -3.61 1.99 9.23
CA LEU A 49 -3.79 3.12 8.33
C LEU A 49 -5.05 2.92 7.49
N GLU A 50 -5.81 4.00 7.29
CA GLU A 50 -6.97 4.01 6.41
C GLU A 50 -6.59 4.53 5.02
N ILE A 51 -7.04 3.83 3.97
CA ILE A 51 -6.84 4.23 2.59
C ILE A 51 -7.88 5.30 2.23
N THR A 52 -7.44 6.56 2.14
CA THR A 52 -8.29 7.71 1.74
C THR A 52 -8.48 7.80 0.23
N GLY A 53 -7.55 7.31 -0.56
CA GLY A 53 -7.63 7.30 -2.02
C GLY A 53 -6.45 6.58 -2.66
N VAL A 54 -6.69 5.95 -3.81
CA VAL A 54 -5.65 5.22 -4.56
C VAL A 54 -5.60 5.75 -5.98
N LYS A 55 -4.41 6.15 -6.43
CA LYS A 55 -4.19 6.60 -7.79
C LYS A 55 -3.27 5.63 -8.53
N TYR A 56 -3.83 4.97 -9.54
CA TYR A 56 -3.08 4.05 -10.39
C TYR A 56 -2.33 4.80 -11.49
N LEU A 57 -1.02 4.96 -11.31
CA LEU A 57 -0.12 5.50 -12.32
C LEU A 57 0.30 4.39 -13.27
N LYS A 58 -0.27 4.35 -14.48
CA LYS A 58 0.22 3.49 -15.56
C LYS A 58 1.52 4.08 -16.11
N LYS A 59 2.67 3.59 -15.67
CA LYS A 59 3.92 3.66 -16.44
C LYS A 59 4.28 2.23 -16.86
N PHE A 60 3.82 1.85 -18.04
CA PHE A 60 4.47 0.82 -18.84
C PHE A 60 5.44 1.56 -19.77
N VAL A 61 6.73 1.29 -19.64
CA VAL A 61 7.64 1.27 -20.80
C VAL A 61 7.90 -0.20 -21.05
#